data_AF-A0A829NIT0-F1
#
_entry.id   AF-A0A829NIT0-F1
#
_cell.length_a   1.000
_cell.length_b   1.000
_cell.length_c   1.000
_cell.angle_alpha   90.00
_cell.angle_beta   90.00
_cell.angle_gamma   90.00
#
_symmetry.space_group_name_H-M   'P 1'
#
loop_
_entity.id
_entity.type
_entity.pdbx_description
1 polymer ?
#
loop_
_entity_poly.entity_id
_entity_poly.type
_entity_poly.pdbx_seq_one_letter_code
_entity_poly.pdbx_strand_id
1 'polypeptide(L)'
;MGEVRFMISEAAKQVHVESHVLRYWEEELELVIGRTEMGHRYYTEDDIQLFCCIKKLKDAGMLLKDLKPLIPELKSTKLKLQKTEALKKAALKKETTAPTVSAPAAVSAPAAVSTPAAISEAEVVPVTQLEQVRSLIGDVLTEVVVSNNEELKKDISKSVTTDVIREMDFLFQAKERQEEEHFRKLDTLIRQQQANRKEAAREHPLGRLKNMFNHC
;
A
#
# COMPACT_ATOMS: atom_id res chain seq x y z
N MET A 1 -29.84 5.58 12.08
CA MET A 1 -29.64 4.64 10.97
C MET A 1 -29.19 3.34 11.59
N GLY A 2 -29.91 2.24 11.38
CA GLY A 2 -29.65 0.98 12.07
C GLY A 2 -28.28 0.43 11.71
N GLU A 3 -27.54 -0.07 12.71
CA GLU A 3 -26.31 -0.83 12.47
C GLU A 3 -26.65 -2.04 11.60
N VAL A 4 -26.19 -2.03 10.35
CA VAL A 4 -26.29 -3.20 9.47
C VAL A 4 -25.31 -4.24 10.00
N ARG A 5 -25.86 -5.34 10.50
CA ARG A 5 -25.10 -6.49 11.01
C ARG A 5 -25.08 -7.56 9.94
N PHE A 6 -23.89 -8.06 9.63
CA PHE A 6 -23.68 -9.08 8.63
C PHE A 6 -23.33 -10.41 9.29
N MET A 7 -23.92 -11.50 8.82
CA MET A 7 -23.53 -12.83 9.26
C MET A 7 -22.18 -13.24 8.63
N ILE A 8 -21.50 -14.24 9.19
CA ILE A 8 -20.22 -14.74 8.65
C ILE A 8 -20.29 -15.10 7.17
N SER A 9 -21.42 -15.64 6.71
CA SER A 9 -21.65 -15.99 5.31
C SER A 9 -21.79 -14.76 4.41
N GLU A 10 -22.31 -13.66 4.93
CA GLU A 10 -22.48 -12.40 4.18
C GLU A 10 -21.16 -11.62 4.16
N ALA A 11 -20.47 -11.53 5.29
CA ALA A 11 -19.14 -10.94 5.39
C ALA A 11 -18.13 -11.65 4.46
N ALA A 12 -18.17 -12.98 4.42
CA ALA A 12 -17.36 -13.80 3.50
C ALA A 12 -17.57 -13.40 2.03
N LYS A 13 -18.83 -13.25 1.62
CA LYS A 13 -19.18 -12.81 0.26
C LYS A 13 -18.68 -11.40 -0.04
N GLN A 14 -18.79 -10.49 0.92
CA GLN A 14 -18.45 -9.08 0.74
C GLN A 14 -16.94 -8.83 0.70
N VAL A 15 -16.16 -9.61 1.45
CA VAL A 15 -14.69 -9.56 1.44
C VAL A 15 -14.12 -10.45 0.31
N HIS A 16 -14.95 -11.27 -0.34
CA HIS A 16 -14.56 -12.29 -1.32
C HIS A 16 -13.51 -13.26 -0.75
N VAL A 17 -13.80 -13.82 0.42
CA VAL A 17 -12.94 -14.75 1.17
C VAL A 17 -13.83 -15.83 1.77
N GLU A 18 -13.33 -17.05 1.93
CA GLU A 18 -14.12 -18.15 2.49
C GLU A 18 -14.43 -17.93 3.98
N SER A 19 -15.58 -18.45 4.44
CA SER A 19 -16.06 -18.26 5.81
C SER A 19 -15.08 -18.78 6.86
N HIS A 20 -14.36 -19.87 6.58
CA HIS A 20 -13.36 -20.41 7.49
C HIS A 20 -12.08 -19.57 7.53
N VAL A 21 -11.73 -18.86 6.45
CA VAL A 21 -10.58 -17.96 6.43
C VAL A 21 -10.86 -16.71 7.29
N LEU A 22 -12.10 -16.21 7.29
CA LEU A 22 -12.49 -15.15 8.23
C LEU A 22 -12.39 -15.62 9.70
N ARG A 23 -12.75 -16.88 9.99
CA ARG A 23 -12.53 -17.45 11.34
C ARG A 23 -11.06 -17.54 11.70
N TYR A 24 -10.23 -17.95 10.74
CA TYR A 24 -8.79 -18.01 10.94
C TYR A 24 -8.21 -16.60 11.19
N TRP A 25 -8.68 -15.59 10.47
CA TRP A 25 -8.26 -14.20 10.70
C TRP A 25 -8.73 -13.67 12.05
N GLU A 26 -9.94 -14.01 12.48
CA GLU A 26 -10.45 -13.71 13.82
C GLU A 26 -9.50 -14.26 14.91
N GLU A 27 -9.10 -15.53 14.78
CA GLU A 27 -8.23 -16.20 15.76
C GLU A 27 -6.80 -15.63 15.75
N GLU A 28 -6.22 -15.41 14.56
CA GLU A 28 -4.84 -14.92 14.44
C GLU A 28 -4.70 -13.43 14.81
N LEU A 29 -5.75 -12.63 14.54
CA LEU A 29 -5.77 -11.18 14.82
C LEU A 29 -6.36 -10.84 16.19
N GLU A 30 -6.90 -11.82 16.92
CA GLU A 30 -7.57 -11.67 18.23
C GLU A 30 -8.64 -10.56 18.22
N LEU A 31 -9.44 -10.51 17.15
CA LEU A 31 -10.50 -9.50 17.04
C LEU A 31 -11.69 -9.87 17.95
N VAL A 32 -12.13 -8.92 18.77
CA VAL A 32 -13.33 -9.08 19.62
C VAL A 32 -14.57 -8.95 18.75
N ILE A 33 -15.11 -10.07 18.28
CA ILE A 33 -16.34 -10.10 17.47
C ILE A 33 -17.57 -10.27 18.35
N GLY A 34 -18.59 -9.47 18.07
CA GLY A 34 -19.88 -9.53 18.74
C GLY A 34 -20.59 -10.86 18.48
N ARG A 35 -21.16 -11.45 19.54
CA ARG A 35 -22.05 -12.61 19.44
C ARG A 35 -23.48 -12.16 19.65
N THR A 36 -24.40 -12.62 18.81
CA THR A 36 -25.84 -12.43 19.03
C THR A 36 -26.28 -13.23 20.25
N GLU A 37 -27.46 -12.93 20.80
CA GLU A 37 -28.09 -13.69 21.91
C GLU A 37 -28.17 -15.21 21.64
N MET A 38 -28.20 -15.60 20.36
CA MET A 38 -28.19 -17.00 19.91
C MET A 38 -26.79 -17.59 19.72
N GLY A 39 -25.72 -16.88 20.10
CA GLY A 39 -24.33 -17.34 20.01
C GLY A 39 -23.68 -17.24 18.63
N HIS A 40 -24.40 -16.74 17.62
CA HIS A 40 -23.86 -16.55 16.26
C HIS A 40 -22.96 -15.30 16.19
N ARG A 41 -21.84 -15.40 15.47
CA ARG A 41 -20.93 -14.27 15.20
C ARG A 41 -21.59 -13.30 14.21
N TYR A 42 -21.66 -12.02 14.57
CA TYR A 42 -22.09 -10.96 13.67
C TYR A 42 -20.97 -9.93 13.49
N TYR A 43 -20.88 -9.39 12.28
CA TYR A 43 -19.89 -8.40 11.88
C TYR A 43 -20.58 -7.07 11.63
N THR A 44 -19.96 -6.00 12.08
CA THR A 44 -20.39 -4.65 11.72
C THR A 44 -19.78 -4.23 10.38
N GLU A 45 -20.29 -3.16 9.81
CA GLU A 45 -19.71 -2.58 8.60
C GLU A 45 -18.23 -2.18 8.80
N ASP A 46 -17.87 -1.73 10.00
CA ASP A 46 -16.49 -1.41 10.35
C ASP A 46 -15.57 -2.64 10.30
N ASP A 47 -16.04 -3.79 10.75
CA ASP A 47 -15.30 -5.05 10.70
C ASP A 47 -15.09 -5.51 9.27
N ILE A 48 -16.10 -5.36 8.40
CA ILE A 48 -15.99 -5.71 6.98
C ILE A 48 -14.96 -4.82 6.28
N GLN A 49 -14.98 -3.52 6.56
CA GLN A 49 -13.98 -2.60 6.00
C GLN A 49 -12.58 -2.94 6.50
N LEU A 50 -12.44 -3.31 7.77
CA LEU A 50 -11.18 -3.77 8.33
C LEU A 50 -10.68 -5.04 7.61
N PHE A 51 -11.54 -6.04 7.40
CA PHE A 51 -11.18 -7.25 6.66
C PHE A 51 -10.80 -6.96 5.19
N CYS A 52 -11.47 -6.00 4.55
CA CYS A 52 -11.09 -5.57 3.20
C CYS A 52 -9.70 -4.92 3.18
N CYS A 53 -9.37 -4.09 4.16
CA CYS A 53 -8.02 -3.53 4.32
C CYS A 53 -6.99 -4.63 4.59
N ILE A 54 -7.30 -5.58 5.48
CA ILE A 54 -6.44 -6.72 5.79
C ILE A 54 -6.16 -7.54 4.53
N LYS A 55 -7.20 -7.81 3.73
CA LYS A 55 -7.06 -8.51 2.45
C LYS A 55 -6.09 -7.80 1.52
N LYS A 56 -6.23 -6.48 1.33
CA LYS A 56 -5.32 -5.70 0.48
C LYS A 56 -3.87 -5.74 0.96
N LEU A 57 -3.66 -5.67 2.28
CA LEU A 57 -2.32 -5.77 2.86
C LEU A 57 -1.72 -7.17 2.72
N LYS A 58 -2.57 -8.20 2.83
CA LYS A 58 -2.18 -9.60 2.61
C LYS A 58 -1.80 -9.83 1.14
N ASP A 59 -2.56 -9.27 0.20
CA ASP A 59 -2.26 -9.33 -1.24
C ASP A 59 -0.98 -8.54 -1.58
N ALA A 60 -0.66 -7.50 -0.81
CA ALA A 60 0.61 -6.76 -0.91
C ALA A 60 1.82 -7.51 -0.30
N GLY A 61 1.61 -8.73 0.22
CA GLY A 61 2.69 -9.60 0.69
C GLY A 61 2.99 -9.53 2.20
N MET A 62 2.19 -8.82 3.00
CA MET A 62 2.39 -8.78 4.46
C MET A 62 1.90 -10.04 5.15
N LEU A 63 2.62 -10.51 6.18
CA LEU A 63 2.22 -11.64 6.99
C LEU A 63 1.07 -11.26 7.95
N LEU A 64 0.20 -12.22 8.25
CA LEU A 64 -0.92 -12.05 9.19
C LEU A 64 -0.47 -11.63 10.60
N LYS A 65 0.67 -12.15 11.05
CA LYS A 65 1.22 -11.89 12.39
C LYS A 65 1.67 -10.43 12.54
N ASP A 66 2.26 -9.87 11.49
CA ASP A 66 2.72 -8.47 11.47
C ASP A 66 1.56 -7.49 11.35
N LEU A 67 0.39 -7.99 10.91
CA LEU A 67 -0.83 -7.20 10.82
C LEU A 67 -1.49 -6.96 12.18
N LYS A 68 -1.31 -7.87 13.14
CA LYS A 68 -1.87 -7.77 14.50
C LYS A 68 -1.57 -6.42 15.20
N PRO A 69 -0.31 -5.94 15.27
CA PRO A 69 0.00 -4.63 15.86
C PRO A 69 -0.49 -3.45 15.02
N LEU A 70 -0.76 -3.64 13.73
CA LEU A 70 -1.18 -2.58 12.81
C LEU A 70 -2.70 -2.34 12.81
N ILE A 71 -3.50 -3.27 13.33
CA ILE A 71 -4.95 -3.10 13.47
C ILE A 71 -5.33 -1.76 14.16
N PRO A 72 -4.78 -1.38 15.33
CA PRO A 72 -5.08 -0.10 15.96
C PRO A 72 -4.61 1.11 15.13
N GLU A 73 -3.50 0.99 14.40
CA GLU A 73 -3.02 2.05 13.50
C GLU A 73 -3.92 2.23 12.29
N LEU A 74 -4.41 1.13 11.70
CA LEU A 74 -5.36 1.13 10.59
C LEU A 74 -6.72 1.71 11.02
N LYS A 75 -7.21 1.35 12.20
CA LYS A 75 -8.42 1.98 12.78
C LYS A 75 -8.22 3.47 13.02
N SER A 76 -7.06 3.85 13.55
CA SER A 76 -6.72 5.26 13.83
C SER A 76 -6.54 6.10 12.56
N THR A 77 -5.91 5.55 11.52
CA THR A 77 -5.73 6.22 10.22
C THR A 77 -7.04 6.36 9.49
N LYS A 78 -7.92 5.35 9.49
CA LYS A 78 -9.29 5.45 8.98
C LYS A 78 -10.05 6.60 9.66
N LEU A 79 -10.02 6.68 11.00
CA LEU A 79 -10.69 7.75 11.74
C LEU A 79 -10.13 9.15 11.43
N LYS A 80 -8.80 9.26 11.27
CA LYS A 80 -8.14 10.51 10.85
C LYS A 80 -8.55 10.91 9.44
N LEU A 81 -8.56 9.96 8.49
CA LEU A 81 -8.97 10.21 7.11
C LEU A 81 -10.44 10.61 7.03
N GLN A 82 -11.35 9.90 7.71
CA GLN A 82 -12.77 10.26 7.76
C GLN A 82 -13.00 11.65 8.35
N LYS A 83 -12.24 12.04 9.38
CA LYS A 83 -12.29 13.41 9.94
C LYS A 83 -11.81 14.45 8.92
N THR A 84 -10.73 14.17 8.19
CA THR A 84 -10.24 15.07 7.13
C THR A 84 -11.16 15.14 5.92
N GLU A 85 -11.81 14.03 5.57
CA GLU A 85 -12.78 13.95 4.47
C GLU A 85 -14.09 14.64 4.81
N ALA A 86 -14.55 14.58 6.07
CA ALA A 86 -15.70 15.33 6.55
C ALA A 86 -15.43 16.85 6.54
N LEU A 87 -14.22 17.26 6.94
CA LEU A 87 -13.78 18.66 6.86
C LEU A 87 -13.66 19.14 5.39
N LYS A 88 -13.16 18.29 4.49
CA LYS A 88 -13.10 18.57 3.04
C LYS A 88 -14.48 18.58 2.38
N LYS A 89 -15.41 17.70 2.76
CA LYS A 89 -16.80 17.68 2.25
C LYS A 89 -17.63 18.87 2.75
N ALA A 90 -17.33 19.41 3.94
CA ALA A 90 -17.93 20.66 4.41
C ALA A 90 -17.41 21.88 3.61
N ALA A 91 -16.15 21.86 3.16
CA ALA A 91 -15.59 22.91 2.31
C ALA A 91 -16.12 22.85 0.86
N LEU A 92 -16.43 21.66 0.32
CA LEU A 92 -16.83 21.47 -1.08
C LEU A 92 -18.34 21.64 -1.35
N LYS A 93 -19.17 21.97 -0.34
CA LYS A 93 -20.61 22.22 -0.50
C LYS A 93 -20.99 23.69 -0.69
N LYS A 94 -20.01 24.60 -0.85
CA LYS A 94 -20.24 26.04 -1.03
C LYS A 94 -19.91 26.60 -2.41
N GLU A 95 -19.40 25.81 -3.35
CA GLU A 95 -19.02 26.34 -4.68
C GLU A 95 -19.52 25.44 -5.81
N THR A 96 -20.77 25.68 -6.25
CA THR A 96 -21.19 25.39 -7.63
C THR A 96 -22.25 26.39 -8.08
N THR A 97 -21.82 27.63 -8.32
CA THR A 97 -22.35 28.47 -9.42
C THR A 97 -21.19 29.33 -9.90
N ALA A 98 -20.45 28.85 -10.89
CA ALA A 98 -19.66 29.71 -11.76
C ALA A 98 -20.64 30.40 -12.75
N PRO A 99 -20.37 31.59 -13.32
CA PRO A 99 -19.02 32.02 -13.68
C PRO A 99 -18.72 33.53 -13.51
N THR A 100 -17.49 33.88 -13.92
CA THR A 100 -17.13 35.15 -14.55
C THR A 100 -16.63 36.27 -13.63
N VAL A 101 -15.30 36.40 -13.67
CA VAL A 101 -14.42 37.57 -13.54
C VAL A 101 -14.66 38.53 -12.38
N SER A 102 -13.64 38.69 -11.54
CA SER A 102 -13.06 39.96 -11.06
C SER A 102 -12.17 39.66 -9.87
N ALA A 103 -10.86 39.83 -10.02
CA ALA A 103 -10.03 40.28 -8.90
C ALA A 103 -10.44 41.73 -8.53
N PRO A 104 -9.94 42.35 -7.46
CA PRO A 104 -9.33 41.86 -6.20
C PRO A 104 -9.96 42.56 -4.96
N ALA A 105 -9.69 42.11 -3.73
CA ALA A 105 -9.49 43.00 -2.56
C ALA A 105 -9.29 42.25 -1.23
N ALA A 106 -8.26 42.73 -0.51
CA ALA A 106 -8.16 42.88 0.94
C ALA A 106 -7.99 41.64 1.84
N VAL A 107 -6.80 41.56 2.47
CA VAL A 107 -6.75 41.76 3.92
C VAL A 107 -5.45 42.44 4.34
N SER A 108 -5.67 43.48 5.13
CA SER A 108 -4.73 44.38 5.77
C SER A 108 -4.06 43.73 6.99
N ALA A 109 -2.82 44.14 7.26
CA ALA A 109 -2.35 44.40 8.63
C ALA A 109 -1.15 45.39 8.58
N PRO A 110 -0.95 46.22 9.62
CA PRO A 110 -0.49 47.59 9.48
C PRO A 110 0.94 47.83 10.00
N ALA A 111 1.67 48.79 9.44
CA ALA A 111 2.73 49.52 10.15
C ALA A 111 3.11 50.81 9.40
N ALA A 112 2.63 51.92 9.96
CA ALA A 112 3.21 53.25 10.10
C ALA A 112 4.22 53.81 9.06
N VAL A 113 3.94 55.07 8.69
CA VAL A 113 4.83 56.26 8.62
C VAL A 113 4.81 57.00 7.27
N SER A 114 4.18 58.18 7.34
CA SER A 114 4.44 59.45 6.61
C SER A 114 4.16 59.58 5.10
N THR A 115 3.12 60.35 4.80
CA THR A 115 3.07 61.34 3.71
C THR A 115 3.91 62.59 4.09
N PRO A 116 4.17 63.59 3.22
CA PRO A 116 3.61 63.83 1.87
C PRO A 116 4.66 64.19 0.79
N ALA A 117 4.28 64.19 -0.48
CA ALA A 117 4.47 65.32 -1.40
C ALA A 117 4.25 64.92 -2.86
N ALA A 118 3.39 65.68 -3.52
CA ALA A 118 3.20 65.69 -4.96
C ALA A 118 4.48 66.08 -5.70
N ILE A 119 4.82 65.37 -6.76
CA ILE A 119 5.57 65.92 -7.89
C ILE A 119 4.94 65.40 -9.19
N SER A 120 4.58 66.38 -10.00
CA SER A 120 4.09 66.37 -11.37
C SER A 120 5.05 65.74 -12.38
N GLU A 121 4.45 65.12 -13.40
CA GLU A 121 4.82 65.08 -14.83
C GLU A 121 6.27 64.83 -15.27
N ALA A 122 6.34 64.02 -16.34
CA ALA A 122 7.48 63.74 -17.22
C ALA A 122 8.44 62.65 -16.75
N GLU A 123 8.30 61.44 -17.33
CA GLU A 123 9.24 60.94 -18.35
C GLU A 123 8.70 59.60 -18.93
N VAL A 124 8.25 59.64 -20.18
CA VAL A 124 7.89 58.45 -20.96
C VAL A 124 9.19 57.75 -21.38
N VAL A 125 9.74 56.93 -20.48
CA VAL A 125 10.87 56.00 -20.74
C VAL A 125 10.25 54.64 -21.12
N PRO A 126 10.73 53.92 -22.15
CA PRO A 126 9.92 52.97 -22.90
C PRO A 126 9.66 51.69 -22.11
N VAL A 127 8.50 51.63 -21.45
CA VAL A 127 7.97 50.48 -20.68
C VAL A 127 8.00 49.17 -21.49
N THR A 128 7.93 49.27 -22.82
CA THR A 128 7.97 48.13 -23.74
C THR A 128 9.29 47.35 -23.70
N GLN A 129 10.43 48.00 -23.44
CA GLN A 129 11.73 47.32 -23.40
C GLN A 129 11.89 46.47 -22.14
N LEU A 130 11.37 46.93 -20.99
CA LEU A 130 11.43 46.17 -19.74
C LEU A 130 10.47 44.97 -19.75
N GLU A 131 9.31 45.09 -20.40
CA GLU A 131 8.41 43.95 -20.61
C GLU A 131 9.01 42.91 -21.56
N GLN A 132 9.69 43.36 -22.61
CA GLN A 132 10.38 42.47 -23.55
C GLN A 132 11.55 41.72 -22.87
N VAL A 133 12.32 42.41 -22.01
CA VAL A 133 13.37 41.79 -21.20
C VAL A 133 12.76 40.82 -20.17
N ARG A 134 11.65 41.18 -19.52
CA ARG A 134 10.94 40.28 -18.58
C ARG A 134 10.39 39.03 -19.28
N SER A 135 9.89 39.15 -20.51
CA SER A 135 9.45 38.01 -21.32
C SER A 135 10.61 37.10 -21.70
N LEU A 136 11.71 37.66 -22.22
CA LEU A 136 12.91 36.90 -22.59
C LEU A 136 13.50 36.13 -21.39
N ILE A 137 13.54 36.76 -20.22
CA ILE A 137 13.98 36.09 -18.99
C ILE A 137 12.99 34.99 -18.59
N GLY A 138 11.68 35.24 -18.73
CA GLY A 138 10.65 34.24 -18.48
C GLY A 138 10.79 33.02 -19.38
N ASP A 139 11.01 33.24 -20.68
CA ASP A 139 11.14 32.18 -21.67
C ASP A 139 12.42 31.37 -21.44
N VAL A 140 13.56 32.04 -21.22
CA VAL A 140 14.84 31.37 -20.92
C VAL A 140 14.77 30.59 -19.61
N LEU A 141 14.18 31.15 -18.55
CA LEU A 141 14.07 30.46 -17.26
C LEU A 141 13.12 29.27 -17.37
N THR A 142 12.01 29.42 -18.10
CA THR A 142 11.09 28.32 -18.36
C THR A 142 11.75 27.22 -19.17
N GLU A 143 12.52 27.56 -20.21
CA GLU A 143 13.28 26.60 -21.01
C GLU A 143 14.31 25.84 -20.17
N VAL A 144 15.09 26.55 -19.33
CA VAL A 144 16.08 25.92 -18.44
C VAL A 144 15.42 25.01 -17.42
N VAL A 145 14.30 25.43 -16.81
CA VAL A 145 13.58 24.61 -15.82
C VAL A 145 12.93 23.39 -16.49
N VAL A 146 12.33 23.54 -17.67
CA VAL A 146 11.75 22.42 -18.43
C VAL A 146 12.83 21.44 -18.86
N SER A 147 13.95 21.94 -19.38
CA SER A 147 15.12 21.13 -19.76
C SER A 147 15.69 20.36 -18.57
N ASN A 148 15.89 21.04 -17.44
CA ASN A 148 16.37 20.40 -16.22
C ASN A 148 15.39 19.35 -15.69
N ASN A 149 14.09 19.64 -15.70
CA ASN A 149 13.08 18.68 -15.26
C ASN A 149 13.00 17.44 -16.17
N GLU A 150 13.18 17.58 -17.48
CA GLU A 150 13.25 16.45 -18.40
C GLU A 150 14.50 15.58 -18.14
N GLU A 151 15.65 16.20 -17.88
CA GLU A 151 16.88 15.48 -17.55
C GLU A 151 16.78 14.77 -16.18
N LEU A 152 16.28 15.46 -15.15
CA LEU A 152 16.00 14.88 -13.85
C LEU A 152 15.04 13.69 -13.95
N LYS A 153 13.95 13.83 -14.70
CA LYS A 153 12.97 12.74 -14.90
C LYS A 153 13.62 11.51 -15.54
N LYS A 154 14.50 11.74 -16.52
CA LYS A 154 15.23 10.66 -17.20
C LYS A 154 16.18 9.94 -16.25
N ASP A 155 16.93 10.69 -15.45
CA ASP A 155 17.91 10.10 -14.54
C ASP A 155 17.26 9.42 -13.33
N ILE A 156 16.22 10.02 -12.76
CA ILE A 156 15.40 9.37 -11.73
C ILE A 156 14.78 8.09 -12.30
N SER A 157 14.20 8.13 -13.51
CA SER A 157 13.61 6.92 -14.13
C SER A 157 14.62 5.81 -14.30
N LYS A 158 15.83 6.13 -14.79
CA LYS A 158 16.91 5.14 -14.96
C LYS A 158 17.36 4.60 -13.61
N SER A 159 17.59 5.46 -12.60
CA SER A 159 18.03 5.03 -11.27
C SER A 159 17.01 4.10 -10.65
N VAL A 160 15.74 4.53 -10.58
CA VAL A 160 14.65 3.74 -10.01
C VAL A 160 14.48 2.42 -10.75
N THR A 161 14.52 2.43 -12.08
CA THR A 161 14.39 1.20 -12.88
C THR A 161 15.54 0.24 -12.57
N THR A 162 16.77 0.74 -12.49
CA THR A 162 17.94 -0.09 -12.19
C THR A 162 17.87 -0.65 -10.77
N ASP A 163 17.46 0.17 -9.79
CA ASP A 163 17.35 -0.26 -8.40
C ASP A 163 16.22 -1.29 -8.22
N VAL A 164 15.06 -1.08 -8.85
CA VAL A 164 13.94 -2.04 -8.83
C VAL A 164 14.34 -3.37 -9.47
N ILE A 165 15.05 -3.35 -10.60
CA ILE A 165 15.54 -4.58 -11.24
C ILE A 165 16.51 -5.32 -10.31
N ARG A 166 17.46 -4.62 -9.69
CA ARG A 166 18.41 -5.25 -8.76
C ARG A 166 17.73 -5.88 -7.55
N GLU A 167 16.79 -5.16 -6.93
CA GLU A 167 16.00 -5.68 -5.80
C GLU A 167 15.13 -6.87 -6.22
N MET A 168 14.50 -6.79 -7.39
CA MET A 168 13.72 -7.89 -7.96
C MET A 168 14.59 -9.13 -8.19
N ASP A 169 15.77 -8.98 -8.80
CA ASP A 169 16.71 -10.07 -9.03
C ASP A 169 17.18 -10.70 -7.71
N PHE A 170 17.49 -9.88 -6.71
CA PHE A 170 17.88 -10.35 -5.40
C PHE A 170 16.77 -11.17 -4.72
N LEU A 171 15.54 -10.64 -4.69
CA LEU A 171 14.38 -11.33 -4.12
C LEU A 171 14.07 -12.61 -4.88
N PHE A 172 14.15 -12.58 -6.21
CA PHE A 172 13.91 -13.74 -7.05
C PHE A 172 14.93 -14.84 -6.78
N GLN A 173 16.23 -14.53 -6.77
CA GLN A 173 17.29 -15.49 -6.43
C GLN A 173 17.18 -16.01 -4.99
N ALA A 174 16.76 -15.16 -4.05
CA ALA A 174 16.52 -15.57 -2.67
C ALA A 174 15.38 -16.59 -2.57
N LYS A 175 14.29 -16.36 -3.30
CA LYS A 175 13.14 -17.27 -3.38
C LYS A 175 13.50 -18.58 -4.07
N GLU A 176 14.22 -18.53 -5.19
CA GLU A 176 14.67 -19.72 -5.94
C GLU A 176 15.53 -20.62 -5.05
N ARG A 177 16.49 -20.05 -4.29
CA ARG A 177 17.28 -20.82 -3.31
C ARG A 177 16.43 -21.50 -2.23
N GLN A 178 15.41 -20.82 -1.71
CA GLN A 178 14.51 -21.43 -0.71
C GLN A 178 13.71 -22.58 -1.31
N GLU A 179 13.22 -22.42 -2.54
CA GLU A 179 12.51 -23.47 -3.27
C GLU A 179 13.43 -24.65 -3.56
N GLU A 180 14.64 -24.42 -4.06
CA GLU A 180 15.66 -25.45 -4.27
C GLU A 180 15.99 -26.21 -2.98
N GLU A 181 16.20 -25.52 -1.86
CA GLU A 181 16.44 -26.17 -0.57
C GLU A 181 15.25 -27.01 -0.12
N HIS A 182 14.02 -26.51 -0.31
CA HIS A 182 12.80 -27.23 -0.01
C HIS A 182 12.71 -28.52 -0.83
N PHE A 183 12.92 -28.43 -2.14
CA PHE A 183 12.95 -29.60 -3.02
C PHE A 183 14.09 -30.56 -2.67
N ARG A 184 15.27 -30.05 -2.32
CA ARG A 184 16.43 -30.88 -1.93
C ARG A 184 16.18 -31.64 -0.62
N LYS A 185 15.54 -31.00 0.36
CA LYS A 185 15.10 -31.66 1.60
C LYS A 185 14.06 -32.73 1.31
N LEU A 186 13.07 -32.42 0.48
CA LEU A 186 12.05 -33.39 0.05
C LEU A 186 12.69 -34.61 -0.63
N ASP A 187 13.61 -34.39 -1.57
CA ASP A 187 14.30 -35.47 -2.30
C ASP A 187 15.12 -36.35 -1.35
N THR A 188 15.78 -35.74 -0.37
CA THR A 188 16.53 -36.46 0.68
C THR A 188 15.60 -37.34 1.52
N LEU A 189 14.45 -36.82 1.94
CA LEU A 189 13.45 -37.56 2.71
C LEU A 189 12.85 -38.72 1.90
N ILE A 190 12.58 -38.52 0.61
CA ILE A 190 12.08 -39.58 -0.27
C ILE A 190 13.12 -40.71 -0.37
N ARG A 191 14.38 -40.38 -0.60
CA ARG A 191 15.47 -41.37 -0.66
C ARG A 191 15.65 -42.10 0.67
N GLN A 192 15.58 -41.38 1.79
CA GLN A 192 15.64 -41.98 3.12
C GLN A 192 14.46 -42.92 3.36
N GLN A 193 13.24 -42.53 2.99
CA GLN A 193 12.06 -43.39 3.15
C GLN A 193 12.15 -44.63 2.25
N GLN A 194 12.66 -44.50 1.02
CA GLN A 194 12.89 -45.63 0.13
C GLN A 194 13.97 -46.58 0.68
N ALA A 195 15.06 -46.05 1.24
CA ALA A 195 16.09 -46.84 1.92
C ALA A 195 15.53 -47.57 3.13
N ASN A 196 14.82 -46.87 4.02
CA ASN A 196 14.18 -47.46 5.21
C ASN A 196 13.18 -48.56 4.84
N ARG A 197 12.37 -48.37 3.78
CA ARG A 197 11.46 -49.41 3.28
C ARG A 197 12.21 -50.63 2.76
N LYS A 198 13.32 -50.41 2.04
CA LYS A 198 14.17 -51.49 1.52
C LYS A 198 14.88 -52.24 2.65
N GLU A 199 15.35 -51.55 3.67
CA GLU A 199 15.98 -52.14 4.86
C GLU A 199 14.96 -52.92 5.68
N ALA A 200 13.79 -52.36 5.98
CA ALA A 200 12.72 -53.07 6.67
C ALA A 200 12.28 -54.35 5.92
N ALA A 201 12.21 -54.31 4.59
CA ALA A 201 11.93 -55.49 3.77
C ALA A 201 13.06 -56.54 3.80
N ARG A 202 14.32 -56.12 3.95
CA ARG A 202 15.48 -57.02 4.12
C ARG A 202 15.53 -57.62 5.52
N GLU A 203 15.19 -56.84 6.55
CA GLU A 203 15.20 -57.27 7.94
C GLU A 203 14.02 -58.19 8.29
N HIS A 204 12.92 -58.11 7.55
CA HIS A 204 11.80 -59.04 7.65
C HIS A 204 12.29 -60.50 7.51
N PRO A 205 11.76 -61.46 8.30
CA PRO A 205 12.27 -62.84 8.35
C PRO A 205 12.35 -63.52 6.97
N LEU A 206 11.41 -63.23 6.07
CA LEU A 206 11.43 -63.70 4.67
C LEU A 206 12.59 -63.10 3.84
N GLY A 207 12.96 -61.84 4.10
CA GLY A 207 14.09 -61.18 3.44
C GLY A 207 15.44 -61.75 3.89
N ARG A 208 15.60 -62.07 5.19
CA ARG A 208 16.78 -62.75 5.72
C ARG A 208 16.94 -64.16 5.15
N LEU A 209 15.85 -64.93 5.07
CA LEU A 209 15.84 -66.27 4.47
C LEU A 209 16.26 -66.25 2.99
N LYS A 210 15.78 -65.26 2.21
CA LYS A 210 16.17 -65.10 0.80
C LYS A 210 17.66 -64.76 0.63
N ASN A 211 18.25 -63.99 1.54
CA ASN A 211 19.68 -63.66 1.48
C ASN A 211 20.56 -64.88 1.83
N MET A 212 20.14 -65.72 2.77
CA MET A 212 20.85 -66.97 3.10
C MET A 212 20.86 -67.98 1.94
N PHE A 213 19.75 -68.10 1.20
CA PHE A 213 19.65 -68.99 0.04
C PHE A 213 20.46 -68.54 -1.19
N ASN A 214 20.85 -67.26 -1.27
CA ASN A 214 21.68 -66.74 -2.37
C ASN A 214 23.20 -66.80 -2.07
N HIS A 215 23.61 -67.35 -0.93
CA HIS A 215 25.03 -67.49 -0.53
C HIS A 215 25.47 -68.95 -0.29
N CYS A 216 24.62 -69.93 -0.64
CA CYS A 216 24.99 -71.32 -0.88
C CYS A 216 25.07 -71.56 -2.39
#